data_AF-F2NIE0-F1
#
_entry.id   AF-F2NIE0-F1
#
_cell.length_a   1.000
_cell.length_b   1.000
_cell.length_c   1.000
_cell.angle_alpha   90.00
_cell.angle_beta   90.00
_cell.angle_gamma   90.00
#
_symmetry.space_group_name_H-M   'P 1'
#
loop_
_entity.id
_entity.type
_entity.pdbx_description
1 polymer ?
#
loop_
_entity_poly.entity_id
_entity_poly.type
_entity_poly.pdbx_seq_one_letter_code
_entity_poly.pdbx_strand_id
1 'polypeptide(L)'
;MRSLKYKTFPPRCPFCNQEIDPPQEFDDVLMYEFDGGQCACGASYCFDPTTRNGGAVMLQALVLACQGDWDRALSLRPDVDYYEGRIIKYSALTHRVGDPASFGTIYFIRLRPQK
;
A
#
# COMPACT_ATOMS: atom_id res chain seq x y z
N MET A 1 -22.77 24.73 14.82
CA MET A 1 -22.05 23.43 14.88
C MET A 1 -20.56 23.70 14.72
N ARG A 2 -19.75 23.50 15.78
CA ARG A 2 -18.28 23.58 15.66
C ARG A 2 -17.81 22.32 14.95
N SER A 3 -17.23 22.46 13.75
CA SER A 3 -16.54 21.37 13.07
C SER A 3 -15.34 20.96 13.94
N LEU A 4 -15.39 19.75 14.52
CA LEU A 4 -14.18 19.14 15.05
C LEU A 4 -13.27 18.86 13.85
N LYS A 5 -12.26 19.70 13.64
CA LYS A 5 -11.18 19.37 12.71
C LYS A 5 -10.40 18.21 13.32
N TYR A 6 -10.66 17.00 12.85
CA TYR A 6 -9.85 15.84 13.21
C TYR A 6 -8.40 16.09 12.78
N LYS A 7 -7.45 15.77 13.65
CA LYS A 7 -6.02 15.89 13.34
C LYS A 7 -5.66 14.85 12.30
N THR A 8 -5.39 15.29 11.07
CA THR A 8 -4.90 14.44 10.00
C THR A 8 -3.37 14.49 9.91
N PHE A 9 -2.78 13.47 9.31
CA PHE A 9 -1.34 13.33 9.14
C PHE A 9 -1.01 12.78 7.75
N PRO A 10 0.20 13.06 7.22
CA PRO A 10 0.64 12.45 5.98
C PRO A 10 0.74 10.92 6.14
N PRO A 11 0.46 10.14 5.08
CA PRO A 11 0.64 8.69 5.12
C PRO A 11 2.14 8.35 5.22
N ARG A 12 2.47 7.40 6.10
CA ARG A 12 3.86 6.99 6.35
C ARG A 12 4.02 5.50 6.16
N CYS A 13 5.13 5.10 5.54
CA CYS A 13 5.49 3.71 5.35
C CYS A 13 5.58 3.00 6.71
N PRO A 14 4.90 1.86 6.91
CA PRO A 14 4.87 1.16 8.19
C PRO A 14 6.23 0.55 8.58
N PHE A 15 7.20 0.49 7.65
CA PHE A 15 8.50 -0.13 7.89
C PHE A 15 9.61 0.88 8.22
N CYS A 16 9.61 2.05 7.58
CA CYS A 16 10.68 3.06 7.77
C CYS A 16 10.17 4.41 8.27
N ASN A 17 8.85 4.57 8.42
CA ASN A 17 8.18 5.78 8.91
C ASN A 17 8.40 7.04 8.04
N GLN A 18 8.96 6.91 6.85
CA GLN A 18 9.03 8.00 5.87
C GLN A 18 7.65 8.25 5.24
N GLU A 19 7.38 9.49 4.85
CA GLU A 19 6.20 9.83 4.06
C GLU A 19 6.26 9.09 2.72
N ILE A 20 5.10 8.59 2.27
CA ILE A 20 5.00 7.93 0.97
C ILE A 20 4.44 8.91 -0.06
N ASP A 21 4.77 8.69 -1.33
CA ASP A 21 4.12 9.42 -2.41
C ASP A 21 2.67 8.93 -2.59
N PRO A 22 1.77 9.75 -3.16
CA PRO A 22 0.43 9.30 -3.52
C PRO A 22 0.49 8.05 -4.40
N PRO A 23 -0.36 7.03 -4.17
CA PRO A 23 -0.53 5.93 -5.13
C PRO A 23 -0.83 6.50 -6.52
N GLN A 24 -0.19 5.95 -7.56
CA GLN A 24 -0.36 6.34 -8.95
C GLN A 24 -0.76 5.13 -9.79
N GLU A 25 -1.46 5.38 -10.90
CA GLU A 25 -1.66 4.39 -11.95
C GLU A 25 -0.29 3.94 -12.51
N PHE A 26 -0.18 2.67 -12.89
CA PHE A 26 1.00 2.14 -13.57
C PHE A 26 0.80 2.19 -15.09
N ASP A 27 1.87 2.43 -15.84
CA ASP A 27 1.80 2.50 -17.32
C ASP A 27 1.35 1.17 -17.96
N ASP A 28 1.63 0.04 -17.30
CA ASP A 28 1.22 -1.30 -17.75
C ASP A 28 -0.11 -1.73 -17.12
N VAL A 29 -1.20 -1.16 -17.62
CA VAL A 29 -2.58 -1.42 -17.16
C VAL A 29 -3.04 -2.87 -17.38
N LEU A 30 -2.34 -3.65 -18.21
CA LEU A 30 -2.62 -5.08 -18.37
C LEU A 30 -2.03 -5.92 -17.23
N MET A 31 -0.98 -5.40 -16.58
CA MET A 31 -0.29 -6.06 -15.47
C MET A 31 -0.81 -5.62 -14.10
N TYR A 32 -1.28 -4.37 -13.98
CA TYR A 32 -1.68 -3.78 -12.70
C TYR A 32 -3.08 -3.17 -12.78
N GLU A 33 -3.94 -3.57 -11.84
CA GLU A 33 -5.33 -3.09 -11.70
C GLU A 33 -5.43 -1.95 -10.67
N PHE A 34 -4.60 -1.96 -9.63
CA PHE A 34 -4.67 -1.01 -8.52
C PHE A 34 -3.55 0.03 -8.56
N ASP A 35 -3.87 1.28 -8.20
CA ASP A 35 -2.86 2.32 -8.01
C ASP A 35 -1.86 1.92 -6.92
N GLY A 36 -0.59 2.31 -7.08
CA GLY A 36 0.44 1.95 -6.14
C GLY A 36 1.71 2.77 -6.25
N GLY A 37 2.78 2.26 -5.63
CA GLY A 37 4.09 2.88 -5.64
C GLY A 37 5.14 2.09 -4.85
N GLN A 38 6.33 2.67 -4.71
CA GLN A 38 7.42 2.10 -3.95
C GLN A 38 7.99 3.13 -2.97
N CYS A 39 8.26 2.68 -1.75
CA CYS A 39 8.97 3.45 -0.74
C CYS A 39 10.49 3.23 -0.89
N ALA A 40 11.29 4.26 -0.64
CA ALA A 40 12.75 4.19 -0.69
C ALA A 40 13.38 3.12 0.24
N CYS A 41 12.66 2.64 1.26
CA CYS A 41 13.13 1.52 2.08
C CYS A 41 12.99 0.16 1.36
N GLY A 42 12.46 0.12 0.14
CA GLY A 42 12.22 -1.06 -0.69
C GLY A 42 10.87 -1.75 -0.45
N ALA A 43 9.91 -1.05 0.17
CA ALA A 43 8.55 -1.56 0.32
C ALA A 43 7.70 -1.16 -0.89
N SER A 44 6.91 -2.08 -1.41
CA SER A 44 5.90 -1.82 -2.44
C SER A 44 4.55 -1.63 -1.79
N TYR A 45 3.70 -0.78 -2.35
CA TYR A 45 2.35 -0.55 -1.84
C TYR A 45 1.30 -0.37 -2.92
N CYS A 46 0.07 -0.78 -2.63
CA CYS A 46 -1.09 -0.63 -3.49
C CYS A 46 -2.32 -0.14 -2.70
N PHE A 47 -3.22 0.57 -3.37
CA PHE A 47 -4.36 1.25 -2.78
C PHE A 47 -5.69 0.52 -3.04
N ASP A 48 -6.44 0.23 -1.98
CA ASP A 48 -7.84 -0.22 -2.04
C ASP A 48 -8.78 0.95 -1.69
N PRO A 49 -9.45 1.55 -2.68
CA PRO A 49 -10.45 2.59 -2.43
C PRO A 49 -11.74 2.04 -1.81
N THR A 50 -12.01 0.74 -1.93
CA THR A 50 -13.30 0.12 -1.60
C THR A 50 -13.32 -0.58 -0.24
N THR A 51 -12.15 -0.95 0.29
CA THR A 51 -11.95 -1.83 1.46
C THR A 51 -12.49 -3.26 1.30
N ARG A 52 -12.81 -3.65 0.07
CA ARG A 52 -13.38 -4.97 -0.26
C ARG A 52 -12.44 -5.83 -1.10
N ASN A 53 -11.33 -5.26 -1.58
CA ASN A 53 -10.40 -5.90 -2.52
C ASN A 53 -9.07 -6.23 -1.85
N GLY A 54 -8.98 -6.19 -0.52
CA GLY A 54 -7.72 -6.28 0.21
C GLY A 54 -6.81 -7.46 -0.17
N GLY A 55 -7.38 -8.63 -0.46
CA GLY A 55 -6.61 -9.78 -0.94
C GLY A 55 -5.95 -9.53 -2.31
N ALA A 56 -6.71 -9.00 -3.27
CA ALA A 56 -6.21 -8.70 -4.61
C ALA A 56 -5.19 -7.55 -4.59
N VAL A 57 -5.47 -6.48 -3.83
CA VAL A 57 -4.56 -5.33 -3.68
C VAL A 57 -3.25 -5.75 -3.02
N MET A 58 -3.31 -6.62 -2.00
CA MET A 58 -2.11 -7.13 -1.34
C MET A 58 -1.30 -8.06 -2.24
N LEU A 59 -1.95 -8.91 -3.03
CA LEU A 59 -1.29 -9.74 -4.04
C LEU A 59 -0.58 -8.88 -5.08
N GLN A 60 -1.21 -7.82 -5.58
CA GLN A 60 -0.56 -6.91 -6.53
C GLN A 60 0.65 -6.20 -5.90
N ALA A 61 0.56 -5.75 -4.64
CA ALA A 61 1.70 -5.18 -3.93
C ALA A 61 2.86 -6.18 -3.80
N LEU A 62 2.56 -7.48 -3.64
CA LEU A 62 3.55 -8.56 -3.60
C LEU A 62 4.20 -8.80 -4.96
N VAL A 63 3.40 -8.82 -6.04
CA VAL A 63 3.90 -8.89 -7.43
C VAL A 63 4.81 -7.70 -7.74
N LEU A 64 4.41 -6.49 -7.32
CA LEU A 64 5.23 -5.29 -7.48
C LEU A 64 6.56 -5.40 -6.71
N ALA A 65 6.53 -5.94 -5.49
CA ALA A 65 7.76 -6.20 -4.72
C ALA A 65 8.66 -7.25 -5.40
N CYS A 66 8.08 -8.18 -6.15
CA CYS A 66 8.74 -9.16 -7.00
C CYS A 66 9.04 -8.64 -8.42
N GLN A 67 8.90 -7.34 -8.69
CA GLN A 67 9.19 -6.72 -10.00
C GLN A 67 8.36 -7.30 -11.16
N GLY A 68 7.09 -7.66 -10.89
CA GLY A 68 6.20 -8.24 -11.91
C GLY A 68 6.26 -9.76 -12.03
N ASP A 69 7.14 -10.43 -11.27
CA ASP A 69 7.26 -11.89 -11.28
C ASP A 69 6.14 -12.54 -10.45
N TRP A 70 5.08 -12.96 -11.15
CA TRP A 70 3.90 -13.62 -10.58
C TRP A 70 4.24 -14.99 -9.96
N ASP A 71 5.03 -15.79 -10.64
CA ASP A 71 5.39 -17.14 -10.16
C ASP A 71 6.15 -17.05 -8.85
N ARG A 72 7.11 -16.11 -8.77
CA ARG A 72 7.80 -15.80 -7.53
C ARG A 72 6.83 -15.33 -6.47
N ALA A 73 6.00 -14.32 -6.75
CA ALA A 73 5.04 -13.77 -5.78
C ALA A 73 4.15 -14.86 -5.16
N LEU A 74 3.62 -15.78 -5.99
CA LEU A 74 2.77 -16.89 -5.54
C LEU A 74 3.52 -17.97 -4.75
N SER A 75 4.85 -18.04 -4.87
CA SER A 75 5.68 -18.96 -4.09
C SER A 75 6.07 -18.44 -2.70
N LEU A 76 6.00 -17.12 -2.46
CA LEU A 76 6.45 -16.51 -1.22
C LEU A 76 5.42 -16.67 -0.10
N ARG A 77 5.91 -16.84 1.14
CA ARG A 77 5.06 -16.99 2.33
C ARG A 77 5.14 -15.77 3.24
N PRO A 78 3.99 -15.31 3.78
CA PRO A 78 3.96 -14.22 4.75
C PRO A 78 4.73 -14.61 6.01
N ASP A 79 5.38 -13.63 6.63
CA ASP A 79 6.23 -13.79 7.82
C ASP A 79 7.40 -14.77 7.68
N VAL A 80 7.68 -15.24 6.47
CA VAL A 80 8.87 -16.03 6.14
C VAL A 80 9.70 -15.27 5.12
N ASP A 81 9.08 -14.86 4.02
CA ASP A 81 9.77 -14.28 2.87
C ASP A 81 9.51 -12.78 2.72
N TYR A 82 8.44 -12.27 3.33
CA TYR A 82 8.08 -10.86 3.33
C TYR A 82 7.36 -10.44 4.61
N TYR A 83 7.28 -9.13 4.82
CA TYR A 83 6.46 -8.49 5.85
C TYR A 83 5.29 -7.76 5.21
N GLU A 84 4.16 -7.76 5.90
CA GLU A 84 2.95 -7.03 5.53
C GLU A 84 2.77 -5.80 6.42
N GLY A 85 2.18 -4.75 5.85
CA GLY A 85 1.79 -3.55 6.59
C GLY A 85 0.57 -2.89 5.95
N ARG A 86 -0.07 -1.98 6.69
CA ARG A 86 -1.21 -1.22 6.14
C ARG A 86 -1.38 0.15 6.77
N ILE A 87 -1.91 1.07 5.97
CA ILE A 87 -2.47 2.35 6.42
C ILE A 87 -3.97 2.28 6.21
N ILE A 88 -4.75 2.54 7.26
CA ILE A 88 -6.23 2.59 7.20
C ILE A 88 -6.72 4.03 7.30
N LYS A 89 -7.95 4.30 6.85
CA LYS A 89 -8.55 5.65 6.84
C LYS A 89 -7.72 6.65 6.02
N TYR A 90 -7.20 6.19 4.90
CA TYR A 90 -6.50 7.01 3.92
C TYR A 90 -7.50 7.70 2.99
N SER A 91 -7.23 8.96 2.69
CA SER A 91 -7.97 9.80 1.74
C SER A 91 -7.16 9.98 0.47
N ALA A 92 -7.61 9.43 -0.66
CA ALA A 92 -6.97 9.66 -1.95
C ALA A 92 -7.10 11.13 -2.42
N LEU A 93 -8.20 11.81 -2.04
CA LEU A 93 -8.45 13.20 -2.43
C LEU A 93 -7.48 14.19 -1.78
N THR A 94 -7.11 13.96 -0.52
CA THR A 94 -6.28 14.90 0.26
C THR A 94 -4.88 14.38 0.53
N HIS A 95 -4.61 13.11 0.20
CA HIS A 95 -3.38 12.40 0.56
C HIS A 95 -3.06 12.54 2.06
N ARG A 96 -4.06 12.17 2.89
CA ARG A 96 -3.99 12.26 4.35
C ARG A 96 -4.61 11.04 5.00
N VAL A 97 -4.24 10.81 6.25
CA VAL A 97 -4.75 9.75 7.12
C VAL A 97 -5.39 10.36 8.37
N GLY A 98 -6.44 9.72 8.86
CA GLY A 98 -7.04 10.04 10.16
C GLY A 98 -8.37 10.79 10.10
N ASP A 99 -8.84 11.17 8.91
CA ASP A 99 -10.20 11.65 8.71
C ASP A 99 -11.19 10.48 8.92
N PRO A 100 -12.14 10.56 9.87
CA PRO A 100 -13.14 9.51 10.10
C PRO A 100 -14.05 9.23 8.90
N ALA A 101 -14.21 10.19 7.98
CA ALA A 101 -14.98 9.98 6.75
C ALA A 101 -14.20 9.20 5.67
N SER A 102 -12.88 9.08 5.84
CA SER A 102 -12.03 8.31 4.91
C SER A 102 -11.99 6.84 5.29
N PHE A 103 -12.11 5.98 4.29
CA PHE A 103 -12.13 4.52 4.46
C PHE A 103 -11.05 3.80 3.65
N GLY A 104 -10.36 4.48 2.73
CA GLY A 104 -9.32 3.86 1.90
C GLY A 104 -8.23 3.15 2.71
N THR A 105 -7.71 2.06 2.16
CA THR A 105 -6.61 1.30 2.77
C THR A 105 -5.44 1.18 1.80
N ILE A 106 -4.23 1.47 2.25
CA ILE A 106 -3.00 1.21 1.50
C ILE A 106 -2.32 -0.01 2.11
N TYR A 107 -2.10 -1.04 1.29
CA TYR A 107 -1.43 -2.27 1.67
C TYR A 107 0.04 -2.20 1.29
N PHE A 108 0.92 -2.72 2.14
CA PHE A 108 2.36 -2.68 1.95
C PHE A 108 2.96 -4.08 2.02
N ILE A 109 3.91 -4.34 1.14
CA ILE A 109 4.76 -5.53 1.14
C ILE A 109 6.22 -5.12 1.18
N ARG A 110 7.00 -5.76 2.06
CA ARG A 110 8.46 -5.63 2.09
C ARG A 110 9.10 -7.01 2.07
N LEU A 111 9.79 -7.35 0.98
CA LEU A 111 10.58 -8.57 0.91
C LEU A 111 11.66 -8.58 2.01
N ARG A 112 11.88 -9.75 2.60
CA ARG A 112 13.00 -9.97 3.50
C ARG A 112 14.30 -10.10 2.70
N PRO A 113 15.43 -9.64 3.26
CA PRO A 113 16.73 -9.96 2.69
C PRO A 113 16.89 -11.48 2.62
N GLN A 114 17.25 -12.01 1.46
CA GLN A 114 17.71 -13.39 1.37
C GLN A 114 19.08 -13.47 2.04
N LYS A 115 19.26 -14.46 2.92
CA LYS A 115 20.55 -14.74 3.57
C LYS A 115 21.55 -15.30 2.58
#